data_AF-X5F8G7-F1
#
_entry.id   AF-X5F8G7-F1
#
_cell.length_a   1.000
_cell.length_b   1.000
_cell.length_c   1.000
_cell.angle_alpha   90.00
_cell.angle_beta   90.00
_cell.angle_gamma   90.00
#
_symmetry.space_group_name_H-M   'P 1'
#
loop_
_entity.id
_entity.type
_entity.pdbx_description
1 polymer ?
#
loop_
_entity_poly.entity_id
_entity_poly.type
_entity_poly.pdbx_seq_one_letter_code
_entity_poly.pdbx_strand_id
1 'polypeptide(L)'
;MWTGFFSKSGTGIAEERHQNRRACTDVPLLAERNSKHPDRPYGFAKYRQSGLDIYAWHGIYFFPRFPFIDIDCIRWVCAGLKAFKHYIRENGLPDLIHAHRMNYAGILAQKISQKYGIPYVVTEHSSTITRGLIRPHQWQPMEKAAAHASALLAVSRHFAHVLQHKYGCEWQYLPQHTGRNIQPTV
;
A
#
# COMPACT_ATOMS: atom_id res chain seq x y z
N MET A 1 -3.73 -25.91 -33.14
CA MET A 1 -4.76 -24.95 -33.62
C MET A 1 -5.14 -24.07 -32.43
N TRP A 2 -5.07 -22.75 -32.62
CA TRP A 2 -5.05 -21.68 -31.61
C TRP A 2 -6.18 -21.68 -30.56
N THR A 3 -5.88 -21.18 -29.34
CA THR A 3 -6.49 -19.95 -28.76
C THR A 3 -5.82 -19.52 -27.44
N GLY A 4 -5.15 -18.36 -27.47
CA GLY A 4 -5.24 -17.32 -26.42
C GLY A 4 -4.46 -17.45 -25.10
N PHE A 5 -3.13 -17.23 -25.11
CA PHE A 5 -2.37 -16.86 -23.90
C PHE A 5 -2.27 -15.34 -23.80
N PHE A 6 -3.00 -14.73 -22.86
CA PHE A 6 -2.86 -13.31 -22.54
C PHE A 6 -1.69 -13.14 -21.54
N SER A 7 -0.51 -12.80 -22.06
CA SER A 7 0.61 -12.35 -21.23
C SER A 7 0.25 -10.99 -20.60
N LYS A 8 0.17 -10.94 -19.27
CA LYS A 8 0.39 -9.72 -18.52
C LYS A 8 1.74 -9.81 -17.82
N SER A 9 2.81 -9.70 -18.62
CA SER A 9 4.06 -9.14 -18.16
C SER A 9 3.82 -7.66 -17.83
N GLY A 10 3.83 -7.35 -16.54
CA GLY A 10 3.73 -6.00 -15.99
C GLY A 10 4.56 -5.89 -14.73
N THR A 11 5.81 -6.36 -14.79
CA THR A 11 6.89 -5.86 -13.93
C THR A 11 7.19 -4.44 -14.39
N GLY A 12 6.56 -3.47 -13.73
CA GLY A 12 6.85 -2.05 -13.92
C GLY A 12 7.26 -1.46 -12.59
N ILE A 13 8.53 -1.59 -12.22
CA ILE A 13 9.18 -0.72 -11.23
C ILE A 13 10.66 -0.57 -11.62
N ALA A 14 10.93 0.33 -12.56
CA ALA A 14 12.14 1.16 -12.66
C ALA A 14 12.05 1.95 -13.99
N GLU A 15 12.52 3.20 -13.96
CA GLU A 15 12.36 4.29 -14.93
C GLU A 15 11.03 5.06 -14.78
N GLU A 16 11.00 6.35 -14.45
CA GLU A 16 11.85 7.41 -15.00
C GLU A 16 12.05 8.62 -14.04
N ARG A 17 13.32 8.98 -13.87
CA ARG A 17 13.99 10.31 -13.80
C ARG A 17 13.49 11.43 -12.85
N HIS A 18 14.42 11.81 -11.97
CA HIS A 18 14.82 13.17 -11.52
C HIS A 18 13.77 14.20 -11.04
N GLN A 19 14.10 14.78 -9.87
CA GLN A 19 13.53 15.98 -9.22
C GLN A 19 12.10 15.79 -8.63
N ASN A 20 11.75 16.21 -7.41
CA ASN A 20 12.31 17.20 -6.51
C ASN A 20 11.76 16.96 -5.07
N ARG A 21 12.45 17.53 -4.10
CA ARG A 21 12.30 17.38 -2.65
C ARG A 21 11.00 17.98 -2.11
N ARG A 22 10.61 17.44 -0.94
CA ARG A 22 9.64 17.90 0.06
C ARG A 22 8.17 17.62 -0.27
N ALA A 23 7.63 16.54 0.33
CA ALA A 23 6.63 16.63 1.40
C ALA A 23 6.09 15.21 1.70
N CYS A 24 5.85 14.96 2.99
CA CYS A 24 5.36 13.73 3.61
C CYS A 24 6.42 12.64 3.79
N THR A 25 6.68 12.31 5.05
CA THR A 25 7.49 11.18 5.50
C THR A 25 6.78 9.87 5.20
N ASP A 26 6.67 9.55 3.91
CA ASP A 26 6.24 8.24 3.47
C ASP A 26 7.42 7.31 3.70
N VAL A 27 7.36 6.49 4.75
CA VAL A 27 8.22 5.31 4.86
C VAL A 27 7.54 4.26 3.99
N PRO A 28 8.02 3.98 2.77
CA PRO A 28 7.44 2.94 1.94
C PRO A 28 7.74 1.60 2.61
N LEU A 29 6.80 1.14 3.43
CA LEU A 29 6.86 -0.16 4.05
C LEU A 29 6.36 -1.18 3.03
N LEU A 30 7.25 -1.53 2.12
CA LEU A 30 6.99 -2.52 1.08
C LEU A 30 7.12 -3.92 1.68
N ALA A 31 5.99 -4.49 2.07
CA ALA A 31 5.89 -5.94 2.07
C ALA A 31 5.67 -6.38 0.61
N GLU A 32 6.66 -7.02 0.01
CA GLU A 32 6.52 -7.54 -1.35
C GLU A 32 5.74 -8.85 -1.34
N ARG A 33 4.77 -8.98 -2.26
CA ARG A 33 4.08 -10.24 -2.53
C ARG A 33 4.95 -11.05 -3.48
N ASN A 34 5.77 -11.95 -2.93
CA ASN A 34 6.60 -12.91 -3.67
C ASN A 34 7.31 -12.33 -4.89
N SER A 35 8.57 -11.94 -4.72
CA SER A 35 9.47 -11.97 -5.86
C SER A 35 9.56 -13.41 -6.34
N LYS A 36 9.19 -13.68 -7.59
CA LYS A 36 9.57 -14.91 -8.32
C LYS A 36 11.08 -14.97 -8.59
N HIS A 37 11.89 -14.37 -7.71
CA HIS A 37 13.33 -14.24 -7.78
C HIS A 37 13.93 -15.08 -6.64
N PRO A 38 14.38 -16.31 -6.92
CA PRO A 38 14.94 -17.23 -5.93
C PRO A 38 16.24 -16.71 -5.28
N ASP A 39 16.83 -15.64 -5.83
CA ASP A 39 18.13 -15.11 -5.42
C ASP A 39 18.07 -14.10 -4.26
N ARG A 40 16.88 -13.75 -3.75
CA ARG A 40 16.74 -12.79 -2.65
C ARG A 40 16.80 -13.49 -1.29
N PRO A 41 17.66 -13.03 -0.36
CA PRO A 41 17.77 -13.65 0.96
C PRO A 41 16.45 -13.51 1.73
N TYR A 42 16.04 -14.59 2.38
CA TYR A 42 14.90 -14.61 3.28
C TYR A 42 15.13 -13.66 4.48
N GLY A 43 14.10 -12.90 4.86
CA GLY A 43 14.14 -12.04 6.04
C GLY A 43 14.14 -10.54 5.73
N PHE A 44 14.71 -9.77 6.64
CA PHE A 44 14.73 -8.31 6.58
C PHE A 44 15.67 -7.81 5.49
N ALA A 45 15.22 -6.82 4.72
CA ALA A 45 16.05 -6.08 3.79
C ALA A 45 15.76 -4.58 3.92
N LYS A 46 16.82 -3.78 3.82
CA LYS A 46 16.75 -2.33 3.79
C LYS A 46 17.31 -1.84 2.46
N TYR A 47 16.57 -0.97 1.78
CA TYR A 47 17.01 -0.32 0.55
C TYR A 47 16.97 1.18 0.74
N ARG A 48 17.81 1.92 0.01
CA ARG A 48 17.75 3.38 -0.03
C ARG A 48 17.48 3.82 -1.46
N GLN A 49 16.39 4.54 -1.67
CA GLN A 49 16.02 5.04 -3.00
C GLN A 49 15.61 6.50 -2.89
N SER A 50 16.24 7.37 -3.69
CA SER A 50 15.92 8.81 -3.74
C SER A 50 15.94 9.50 -2.36
N GLY A 51 16.79 9.05 -1.44
CA GLY A 51 16.88 9.58 -0.08
C GLY A 51 15.86 9.02 0.92
N LEU A 52 15.02 8.07 0.50
CA LEU A 52 14.08 7.36 1.37
C LEU A 52 14.60 5.96 1.72
N ASP A 53 14.49 5.62 3.00
CA ASP A 53 14.80 4.28 3.49
C ASP A 53 13.57 3.39 3.36
N ILE A 54 13.72 2.30 2.61
CA ILE A 54 12.69 1.29 2.34
C ILE A 54 12.95 0.09 3.23
N TYR A 55 11.95 -0.27 4.04
CA TYR A 55 12.02 -1.41 4.95
C TYR A 55 11.14 -2.53 4.40
N ALA A 56 11.76 -3.66 4.05
CA ALA A 56 11.08 -4.80 3.45
C ALA A 56 11.33 -6.09 4.25
N TRP A 57 10.36 -7.00 4.20
CA TRP A 57 10.48 -8.34 4.76
C TRP A 57 10.14 -9.38 3.70
N HIS A 58 11.14 -10.17 3.32
CA HIS A 58 11.01 -11.25 2.35
C HIS A 58 10.68 -12.55 3.07
N GLY A 59 9.60 -13.21 2.64
CA GLY A 59 9.14 -14.46 3.20
C GLY A 59 8.74 -15.45 2.11
N ILE A 60 8.92 -16.74 2.38
CA ILE A 60 8.51 -17.81 1.47
C ILE A 60 7.02 -18.11 1.71
N TYR A 61 6.22 -18.17 0.64
CA TYR A 61 4.82 -18.56 0.69
C TYR A 61 4.63 -20.06 0.47
N PHE A 62 4.86 -20.86 1.51
CA PHE A 62 4.79 -22.33 1.42
C PHE A 62 3.37 -22.92 1.31
N PHE A 63 2.31 -22.16 1.63
CA PHE A 63 0.96 -22.73 1.74
C PHE A 63 0.08 -22.35 0.54
N PRO A 64 -0.73 -23.28 0.01
CA PRO A 64 -1.65 -23.01 -1.08
C PRO A 64 -2.71 -21.99 -0.64
N ARG A 65 -3.23 -21.22 -1.60
CA ARG A 65 -4.29 -20.24 -1.35
C ARG A 65 -5.54 -20.96 -0.85
N PHE A 66 -6.05 -20.51 0.29
CA PHE A 66 -7.33 -20.99 0.82
C PHE A 66 -8.44 -20.00 0.44
N PRO A 67 -9.60 -20.45 -0.08
CA PRO A 67 -10.62 -19.55 -0.63
C PRO A 67 -11.41 -18.77 0.43
N PHE A 68 -11.47 -19.27 1.67
CA PHE A 68 -12.27 -18.71 2.76
C PHE A 68 -11.49 -17.82 3.74
N ILE A 69 -10.17 -17.95 3.76
CA ILE A 69 -9.28 -17.21 4.67
C ILE A 69 -8.23 -16.50 3.82
N ASP A 70 -8.09 -15.20 3.98
CA ASP A 70 -7.05 -14.42 3.30
C ASP A 70 -5.69 -14.59 4.02
N ILE A 71 -5.14 -15.81 3.92
CA ILE A 71 -3.84 -16.18 4.46
C ILE A 71 -2.74 -15.27 3.88
N ASP A 72 -2.88 -14.88 2.61
CA ASP A 72 -1.94 -13.97 1.95
C ASP A 72 -1.93 -12.59 2.65
N CYS A 73 -3.10 -12.03 2.95
CA CYS A 73 -3.20 -10.78 3.73
C CYS A 73 -2.63 -10.92 5.13
N ILE A 74 -2.94 -12.00 5.85
CA ILE A 74 -2.40 -12.22 7.19
C ILE A 74 -0.87 -12.26 7.15
N ARG A 75 -0.29 -13.01 6.21
CA ARG A 75 1.18 -13.13 6.06
C ARG A 75 1.83 -11.80 5.69
N TRP A 76 1.23 -11.07 4.75
CA TRP A 76 1.70 -9.78 4.30
C TRP A 76 1.73 -8.77 5.45
N VAL A 77 0.65 -8.71 6.22
CA VAL A 77 0.54 -7.84 7.40
C VAL A 77 1.55 -8.25 8.47
N CYS A 78 1.75 -9.55 8.72
CA CYS A 78 2.78 -10.03 9.64
C CYS A 78 4.20 -9.65 9.19
N ALA A 79 4.49 -9.74 7.89
CA ALA A 79 5.76 -9.32 7.31
C ALA A 79 5.98 -7.81 7.47
N GLY A 80 4.95 -7.00 7.17
CA GLY A 80 4.96 -5.55 7.39
C GLY A 80 5.18 -5.18 8.86
N LEU A 81 4.53 -5.85 9.81
CA LEU A 81 4.76 -5.62 11.24
C LEU A 81 6.21 -5.95 11.65
N LYS A 82 6.84 -6.95 11.05
CA LYS A 82 8.27 -7.25 11.30
C LYS A 82 9.17 -6.15 10.74
N ALA A 83 8.96 -5.74 9.49
CA ALA A 83 9.70 -4.63 8.90
C ALA A 83 9.52 -3.32 9.70
N PHE A 84 8.32 -3.03 10.18
CA PHE A 84 8.05 -1.86 11.03
C PHE A 84 8.78 -1.91 12.38
N LYS A 85 8.94 -3.10 12.98
CA LYS A 85 9.79 -3.25 14.19
C LYS A 85 11.26 -2.93 13.93
N HIS A 86 11.76 -3.13 12.70
CA HIS A 86 13.12 -2.71 12.34
C HIS A 86 13.18 -1.20 12.13
N TYR A 87 12.18 -0.63 11.47
CA TYR A 87 12.04 0.82 11.33
C TYR A 87 12.07 1.54 12.69
N ILE A 88 11.25 1.10 13.67
CA ILE A 88 11.20 1.74 14.99
C ILE A 88 12.55 1.69 15.72
N ARG A 89 13.30 0.60 15.55
CA ARG A 89 14.60 0.44 16.19
C ARG A 89 15.65 1.43 15.67
N GLU A 90 15.52 1.88 14.43
CA GLU A 90 16.47 2.79 13.79
C GLU A 90 16.02 4.25 13.86
N ASN A 91 14.72 4.52 13.68
CA ASN A 91 14.19 5.88 13.50
C ASN A 91 13.22 6.32 14.61
N GLY A 92 12.87 5.42 15.54
CA GLY A 92 11.83 5.68 16.52
C GLY A 92 10.41 5.56 15.96
N LEU A 93 9.43 6.04 16.72
CA LEU A 93 8.03 6.04 16.30
C LEU A 93 7.80 7.19 15.30
N PRO A 94 7.15 6.93 14.16
CA PRO A 94 6.74 8.00 13.25
C PRO A 94 5.52 8.73 13.82
N ASP A 95 5.39 10.01 13.46
CA ASP A 95 4.24 10.83 13.86
C ASP A 95 2.96 10.47 13.11
N LEU A 96 3.09 9.96 11.87
CA LEU A 96 1.98 9.65 10.99
C LEU A 96 2.33 8.48 10.06
N ILE A 97 1.36 7.63 9.76
CA ILE A 97 1.47 6.58 8.75
C ILE A 97 0.62 6.94 7.54
N HIS A 98 1.20 6.86 6.35
CA HIS A 98 0.46 7.03 5.11
C HIS A 98 0.37 5.71 4.33
N ALA A 99 -0.85 5.25 4.04
CA ALA A 99 -1.10 4.00 3.31
C ALA A 99 -1.69 4.30 1.92
N HIS A 100 -1.00 3.88 0.85
CA HIS A 100 -1.42 4.16 -0.53
C HIS A 100 -2.47 3.22 -1.12
N ARG A 101 -2.95 2.24 -0.33
CA ARG A 101 -4.04 1.32 -0.69
C ARG A 101 -4.74 0.84 0.58
N MET A 102 -6.06 0.72 0.52
CA MET A 102 -6.85 0.15 1.61
C MET A 102 -6.59 -1.36 1.74
N ASN A 103 -6.54 -2.06 0.62
CA ASN A 103 -6.23 -3.49 0.63
C ASN A 103 -4.77 -3.72 1.04
N TYR A 104 -4.54 -4.61 2.00
CA TYR A 104 -3.26 -4.89 2.67
C TYR A 104 -2.68 -3.71 3.49
N ALA A 105 -2.36 -2.58 2.85
CA ALA A 105 -1.63 -1.49 3.50
C ALA A 105 -2.48 -0.74 4.54
N GLY A 106 -3.76 -0.46 4.25
CA GLY A 106 -4.70 0.09 5.23
C GLY A 106 -4.90 -0.82 6.45
N ILE A 107 -5.00 -2.14 6.21
CA ILE A 107 -5.11 -3.15 7.28
C ILE A 107 -3.84 -3.17 8.15
N LEU A 108 -2.66 -3.10 7.53
CA LEU A 108 -1.41 -3.02 8.27
C LEU A 108 -1.31 -1.73 9.09
N ALA A 109 -1.65 -0.57 8.48
CA ALA A 109 -1.64 0.72 9.15
C ALA A 109 -2.57 0.72 10.39
N GLN A 110 -3.77 0.16 10.24
CA GLN A 110 -4.68 -0.02 11.37
C GLN A 110 -4.06 -0.88 12.50
N LYS A 111 -3.42 -2.01 12.17
CA LYS A 111 -2.78 -2.85 13.20
C LYS A 111 -1.59 -2.15 13.87
N ILE A 112 -0.84 -1.34 13.13
CA ILE A 112 0.25 -0.54 13.69
C ILE A 112 -0.33 0.54 14.62
N SER A 113 -1.38 1.24 14.17
CA SER A 113 -2.08 2.26 14.95
C SER A 113 -2.63 1.70 16.25
N GLN A 114 -3.32 0.56 16.22
CA GLN A 114 -3.83 -0.13 17.41
C GLN A 114 -2.73 -0.50 18.41
N LYS A 115 -1.51 -0.78 17.92
CA LYS A 115 -0.41 -1.24 18.77
C LYS A 115 0.42 -0.10 19.36
N TYR A 116 0.61 0.99 18.61
CA TYR A 116 1.54 2.06 18.97
C TYR A 116 0.87 3.44 19.13
N GLY A 117 -0.43 3.55 18.89
CA GLY A 117 -1.18 4.81 19.01
C GLY A 117 -0.91 5.81 17.87
N ILE A 118 -0.28 5.39 16.79
CA ILE A 118 0.12 6.28 15.68
C ILE A 118 -1.10 6.53 14.76
N PRO A 119 -1.46 7.78 14.46
CA PRO A 119 -2.52 8.07 13.50
C PRO A 119 -2.12 7.64 12.08
N TYR A 120 -3.11 7.35 11.23
CA TYR A 120 -2.83 6.97 9.85
C TYR A 120 -3.85 7.54 8.86
N VAL A 121 -3.38 7.79 7.66
CA VAL A 121 -4.17 8.25 6.51
C VAL A 121 -4.08 7.22 5.41
N VAL A 122 -5.19 6.98 4.70
CA VAL A 122 -5.21 6.08 3.55
C VAL A 122 -5.52 6.90 2.30
N THR A 123 -4.68 6.80 1.28
CA THR A 123 -4.99 7.30 -0.07
C THR A 123 -5.27 6.11 -0.97
N GLU A 124 -6.43 6.06 -1.61
CA GLU A 124 -6.77 4.99 -2.54
C GLU A 124 -6.61 5.48 -3.99
N HIS A 125 -5.80 4.74 -4.74
CA HIS A 125 -5.57 4.96 -6.17
C HIS A 125 -6.18 3.85 -7.05
N SER A 126 -6.56 2.70 -6.48
CA SER A 126 -6.81 1.51 -7.26
C SER A 126 -8.27 1.35 -7.69
N SER A 127 -8.48 1.21 -9.00
CA SER A 127 -9.77 0.77 -9.54
C SER A 127 -10.12 -0.70 -9.22
N THR A 128 -9.27 -1.45 -8.49
CA THR A 128 -9.58 -2.83 -8.09
C THR A 128 -10.88 -2.90 -7.28
N ILE A 129 -11.12 -1.90 -6.43
CA ILE A 129 -12.32 -1.80 -5.60
C ILE A 129 -13.56 -1.55 -6.47
N THR A 130 -13.46 -0.70 -7.50
CA THR A 130 -14.59 -0.39 -8.39
C THR A 130 -14.95 -1.56 -9.30
N ARG A 131 -13.97 -2.39 -9.67
CA ARG A 131 -14.15 -3.58 -10.53
C ARG A 131 -14.71 -4.81 -9.81
N GLY A 132 -15.03 -4.71 -8.51
CA GLY A 132 -15.60 -5.83 -7.75
C GLY A 132 -14.65 -7.02 -7.57
N LEU A 133 -13.34 -6.79 -7.66
CA LEU A 133 -12.32 -7.85 -7.55
C LEU A 133 -11.94 -8.17 -6.09
N ILE A 134 -12.59 -7.52 -5.14
CA ILE A 134 -12.41 -7.74 -3.69
C ILE A 134 -13.37 -8.85 -3.25
N ARG A 135 -12.83 -9.89 -2.63
CA ARG A 135 -13.64 -11.02 -2.14
C ARG A 135 -14.47 -10.59 -0.93
N PRO A 136 -15.67 -11.16 -0.70
CA PRO A 136 -16.52 -10.80 0.43
C PRO A 136 -15.82 -10.79 1.79
N HIS A 137 -14.98 -11.79 2.08
CA HIS A 137 -14.26 -11.89 3.35
C HIS A 137 -13.16 -10.82 3.56
N GLN A 138 -12.72 -10.15 2.49
CA GLN A 138 -11.71 -9.09 2.57
C GLN A 138 -12.32 -7.75 2.98
N TRP A 139 -13.64 -7.58 2.82
CA TRP A 139 -14.32 -6.33 3.12
C TRP A 139 -14.29 -5.98 4.60
N GLN A 140 -14.62 -6.94 5.49
CA GLN A 140 -14.68 -6.66 6.92
C GLN A 140 -13.36 -6.08 7.49
N PRO A 141 -12.16 -6.64 7.19
CA PRO A 141 -10.90 -5.99 7.58
C PRO A 141 -10.70 -4.60 6.98
N MET A 142 -11.09 -4.39 5.72
CA MET A 142 -10.93 -3.11 5.01
C MET A 142 -11.87 -2.04 5.57
N GLU A 143 -13.13 -2.37 5.87
CA GLU A 143 -14.10 -1.48 6.51
C GLU A 143 -13.64 -1.10 7.92
N LYS A 144 -13.14 -2.06 8.69
CA LYS A 144 -12.58 -1.78 10.02
C LYS A 144 -11.37 -0.84 9.92
N ALA A 145 -10.52 -1.00 8.91
CA ALA A 145 -9.40 -0.10 8.66
C ALA A 145 -9.85 1.28 8.16
N ALA A 146 -10.93 1.37 7.38
CA ALA A 146 -11.49 2.64 6.97
C ALA A 146 -12.07 3.42 8.15
N ALA A 147 -12.82 2.75 9.03
CA ALA A 147 -13.50 3.37 10.16
C ALA A 147 -12.57 3.98 11.23
N HIS A 148 -11.32 3.50 11.33
CA HIS A 148 -10.35 3.99 12.31
C HIS A 148 -9.27 4.89 11.68
N ALA A 149 -9.34 5.14 10.37
CA ALA A 149 -8.40 6.03 9.70
C ALA A 149 -8.65 7.48 10.10
N SER A 150 -7.59 8.25 10.29
CA SER A 150 -7.68 9.68 10.60
C SER A 150 -8.16 10.48 9.38
N ALA A 151 -7.80 10.03 8.17
CA ALA A 151 -8.37 10.54 6.93
C ALA A 151 -8.37 9.47 5.83
N LEU A 152 -9.35 9.55 4.94
CA LEU A 152 -9.49 8.71 3.76
C LEU A 152 -9.50 9.60 2.53
N LEU A 153 -8.52 9.39 1.66
CA LEU A 153 -8.25 10.23 0.49
C LEU A 153 -8.46 9.43 -0.79
N ALA A 154 -9.09 10.05 -1.77
CA ALA A 154 -9.29 9.50 -3.10
C ALA A 154 -8.71 10.44 -4.16
N VAL A 155 -8.06 9.87 -5.17
CA VAL A 155 -7.40 10.65 -6.24
C VAL A 155 -8.32 11.23 -7.30
N SER A 156 -9.63 10.96 -7.23
CA SER A 156 -10.64 11.50 -8.13
C SER A 156 -11.93 11.73 -7.36
N ARG A 157 -12.64 12.83 -7.64
CA ARG A 157 -13.94 13.13 -7.04
C ARG A 157 -14.95 12.02 -7.30
N HIS A 158 -15.02 11.55 -8.54
CA HIS A 158 -15.89 10.43 -8.91
C HIS A 158 -15.55 9.17 -8.10
N PHE A 159 -14.26 8.92 -7.92
CA PHE A 159 -13.81 7.76 -7.16
C PHE A 159 -14.11 7.89 -5.67
N ALA A 160 -14.00 9.09 -5.09
CA ALA A 160 -14.39 9.38 -3.72
C ALA A 160 -15.85 9.01 -3.45
N HIS A 161 -16.77 9.39 -4.35
CA HIS A 161 -18.18 9.03 -4.24
C HIS A 161 -18.39 7.51 -4.29
N VAL A 162 -17.73 6.81 -5.23
CA VAL A 162 -17.82 5.34 -5.32
C VAL A 162 -17.32 4.66 -4.05
N LEU A 163 -16.23 5.15 -3.47
CA LEU A 163 -15.67 4.62 -2.23
C LEU A 163 -16.58 4.90 -1.04
N GLN A 164 -17.14 6.11 -0.95
CA GLN A 164 -18.12 6.46 0.08
C GLN A 164 -19.33 5.53 0.05
N HIS A 165 -19.88 5.23 -1.12
CA HIS A 165 -20.98 4.28 -1.25
C HIS A 165 -20.60 2.85 -0.85
N LYS A 166 -19.35 2.44 -1.09
CA LYS A 166 -18.89 1.07 -0.78
C LYS A 166 -18.50 0.88 0.69
N TYR A 167 -17.91 1.89 1.32
CA TYR A 167 -17.40 1.80 2.69
C TYR A 167 -18.33 2.42 3.73
N GLY A 168 -19.31 3.24 3.31
CA GLY A 168 -20.20 3.94 4.23
C GLY A 168 -19.54 5.04 5.06
N CYS A 169 -18.35 5.51 4.66
CA CYS A 169 -17.60 6.57 5.34
C CYS A 169 -17.22 7.69 4.36
N GLU A 170 -16.88 8.87 4.89
CA GLU A 170 -16.49 10.01 4.06
C GLU A 170 -15.10 9.80 3.43
N TRP A 171 -14.98 10.08 2.14
CA TRP A 171 -13.72 10.09 1.40
C TRP A 171 -13.46 11.48 0.82
N GLN A 172 -12.33 12.06 1.15
CA GLN A 172 -11.92 13.38 0.68
C GLN A 172 -11.20 13.26 -0.66
N TYR A 173 -11.44 14.20 -1.55
CA TYR A 173 -10.73 14.27 -2.81
C TYR A 173 -9.39 14.99 -2.63
N LEU A 174 -8.29 14.28 -2.88
CA LEU A 174 -6.96 14.88 -3.00
C LEU A 174 -6.46 14.68 -4.43
N PRO A 175 -6.41 15.73 -5.27
CA PRO A 175 -5.88 15.61 -6.62
C PRO A 175 -4.43 15.12 -6.58
N GLN A 176 -4.10 14.19 -7.47
CA GLN A 176 -2.70 13.94 -7.75
C GLN A 176 -2.12 15.21 -8.38
N HIS A 177 -1.10 15.80 -7.76
CA HIS A 177 -0.32 16.84 -8.41
C HIS A 177 0.46 16.20 -9.56
N THR A 178 -0.10 16.26 -10.77
CA THR A 178 0.71 16.09 -11.97
C THR A 178 1.61 17.32 -12.05
N GLY A 179 2.92 17.11 -11.97
CA GLY A 179 3.89 18.18 -12.17
C GLY A 179 3.74 18.74 -13.58
N ARG A 180 2.86 19.74 -13.77
CA ARG A 180 3.01 20.66 -14.88
C ARG A 180 4.28 21.45 -14.58
N ASN A 181 5.29 21.28 -15.42
CA ASN A 181 6.31 22.31 -15.58
C ASN A 181 5.58 23.62 -15.84
N ILE A 182 5.52 24.47 -14.82
CA ILE A 182 5.21 25.88 -14.97
C ILE A 182 6.43 26.43 -15.69
N GLN A 183 6.44 26.39 -17.03
CA GLN A 183 7.35 27.24 -17.79
C GLN A 183 6.99 28.67 -17.40
N PRO A 184 7.90 29.46 -16.80
CA PRO A 184 7.64 30.87 -16.63
C PRO A 184 7.49 31.45 -18.04
N THR A 185 6.29 31.92 -18.35
CA THR A 185 6.07 32.71 -19.55
C THR A 185 6.85 34.01 -19.32
N VAL A 186 7.96 34.17 -20.05
CA VAL A 186 8.72 35.41 -20.13
C VAL A 186 7.91 36.41 -20.95
#